data_AF-A0A965MUZ8-F1
#
_entry.id   AF-A0A965MUZ8-F1
#
_cell.length_a   1.000
_cell.length_b   1.000
_cell.length_c   1.000
_cell.angle_alpha   90.00
_cell.angle_beta   90.00
_cell.angle_gamma   90.00
#
_symmetry.space_group_name_H-M   'P 1'
#
loop_
_entity.id
_entity.type
_entity.pdbx_description
1 polymer ?
#
loop_
_entity_poly.entity_id
_entity_poly.type
_entity_poly.pdbx_seq_one_letter_code
_entity_poly.pdbx_strand_id
1 'polypeptide(L)' 'LVGMYFGDALDRTPVNFAEAKTTDEALYARVFHAMLSHGVALAPGAYEALFVGAAHDDALLDELATRVDAALRSLSA' A
#
# COMPACT_ATOMS: atom_id res chain seq x y z
N LEU A 1 7.23 -10.54 -3.51
CA LEU A 1 7.59 -9.25 -2.90
C LEU A 1 6.88 -8.17 -3.69
N VAL A 2 6.04 -7.39 -3.02
CA VAL A 2 5.29 -6.28 -3.63
C VAL A 2 5.68 -5.00 -2.89
N GLY A 3 6.00 -3.94 -3.63
CA GLY A 3 6.28 -2.62 -3.07
C GLY A 3 5.32 -1.58 -3.64
N MET A 4 5.16 -0.47 -2.94
CA MET A 4 4.34 0.65 -3.37
C MET A 4 5.18 1.92 -3.33
N TYR A 5 5.01 2.78 -4.34
CA TYR A 5 5.62 4.11 -4.38
C TYR A 5 4.50 5.14 -4.39
N PHE A 6 4.62 6.15 -3.54
CA PHE A 6 3.68 7.26 -3.42
C PHE A 6 4.39 8.52 -3.90
N GLY A 7 3.96 9.15 -4.99
CA GLY A 7 4.62 10.36 -5.48
C GLY A 7 4.16 10.71 -6.88
N ASP A 8 4.69 11.82 -7.42
CA ASP A 8 4.20 12.40 -8.68
C ASP A 8 4.62 11.61 -9.92
N ALA A 9 5.67 10.78 -9.82
CA ALA A 9 6.19 9.97 -10.92
C ALA A 9 5.39 8.66 -11.11
N LEU A 10 4.06 8.74 -11.21
CA LEU A 10 3.21 7.56 -11.44
C LEU A 10 3.36 6.97 -12.85
N ASP A 11 3.92 7.74 -13.79
CA ASP A 11 4.23 7.35 -15.15
C ASP A 11 5.52 6.52 -15.29
N ARG A 12 6.36 6.50 -14.25
CA ARG A 12 7.61 5.74 -14.24
C ARG A 12 7.95 5.19 -12.85
N THR A 13 8.05 3.87 -12.74
CA THR A 13 8.49 3.22 -11.50
C THR A 13 9.94 3.60 -11.14
N PRO A 14 10.22 3.96 -9.87
CA PRO A 14 11.58 4.14 -9.38
C PRO A 14 12.44 2.87 -9.57
N VAL A 15 13.68 3.02 -10.04
CA VAL A 15 14.60 1.90 -10.31
C VAL A 15 15.85 1.91 -9.43
N ASN A 16 15.99 2.89 -8.55
CA ASN A 16 17.11 3.00 -7.61
C ASN A 16 16.68 3.65 -6.29
N PHE A 17 17.57 3.61 -5.30
CA PHE A 17 17.29 4.12 -3.96
C PHE A 17 17.04 5.64 -3.92
N ALA A 18 17.77 6.43 -4.72
CA ALA A 18 17.60 7.87 -4.76
C ALA A 18 16.20 8.25 -5.27
N GLU A 19 15.70 7.53 -6.26
CA GLU A 19 14.35 7.68 -6.77
C GLU A 19 13.30 7.17 -5.76
N ALA A 20 13.52 6.01 -5.12
CA ALA A 20 12.59 5.47 -4.13
C ALA A 20 12.37 6.46 -2.97
N LYS A 21 13.43 7.15 -2.52
CA LYS A 21 13.39 8.20 -1.49
C LYS A 21 12.54 9.42 -1.81
N THR A 22 12.04 9.55 -3.04
CA THR A 22 11.09 10.60 -3.41
C THR A 22 9.65 10.25 -3.02
N THR A 23 9.44 9.14 -2.30
CA THR A 23 8.11 8.75 -1.83
C THR A 23 7.55 9.78 -0.84
N ASP A 24 6.26 10.12 -1.00
CA ASP A 24 5.50 10.91 -0.04
C ASP A 24 5.14 10.04 1.18
N GLU A 25 5.98 10.13 2.20
CA GLU A 25 5.82 9.42 3.47
C GLU A 25 4.56 9.84 4.24
N ALA A 26 4.08 11.08 4.06
CA ALA A 26 2.87 11.56 4.71
C ALA A 26 1.63 10.94 4.05
N LEU A 27 1.62 10.83 2.71
CA LEU A 27 0.59 10.09 1.99
C LEU A 27 0.62 8.61 2.34
N TYR A 28 1.81 7.99 2.42
CA TYR A 28 1.96 6.62 2.90
C TYR A 28 1.33 6.42 4.27
N ALA A 29 1.64 7.30 5.24
CA ALA A 29 1.11 7.18 6.60
C ALA A 29 -0.42 7.25 6.63
N ARG A 30 -1.03 8.15 5.84
CA ARG A 30 -2.49 8.24 5.71
C ARG A 30 -3.09 6.95 5.15
N VAL A 31 -2.49 6.39 4.10
CA VAL A 31 -2.93 5.13 3.49
C VAL A 31 -2.74 3.97 4.46
N PHE A 32 -1.60 3.87 5.13
CA PHE A 32 -1.32 2.87 6.16
C PHE A 32 -2.39 2.86 7.25
N HIS A 33 -2.71 4.02 7.82
CA HIS A 33 -3.72 4.12 8.88
C HIS A 33 -5.15 3.83 8.38
N ALA A 34 -5.49 4.21 7.15
CA ALA A 34 -6.77 3.85 6.54
C ALA A 34 -6.89 2.35 6.28
N MET A 35 -5.83 1.70 5.78
CA MET A 35 -5.79 0.25 5.60
C MET A 35 -5.93 -0.46 6.94
N LEU A 36 -5.19 -0.02 7.96
CA LEU A 36 -5.23 -0.61 9.29
C LEU A 36 -6.62 -0.49 9.94
N SER A 37 -7.31 0.64 9.78
CA SER A 37 -8.67 0.83 10.30
C SER A 37 -9.71 -0.06 9.62
N HIS A 38 -9.44 -0.51 8.39
CA HIS A 38 -10.27 -1.47 7.64
C HIS A 38 -9.77 -2.91 7.77
N GLY A 39 -8.88 -3.19 8.71
CA GLY A 39 -8.39 -4.52 9.02
C GLY A 39 -7.41 -5.08 7.98
N VAL A 40 -6.68 -4.22 7.28
CA VAL A 40 -5.61 -4.58 6.35
C VAL A 40 -4.28 -4.08 6.91
N ALA A 41 -3.45 -5.01 7.39
CA ALA A 41 -2.14 -4.68 7.93
C ALA A 41 -1.09 -4.59 6.80
N LEU A 42 -0.69 -3.37 6.47
CA LEU A 42 0.50 -3.13 5.65
C LEU A 42 1.77 -3.10 6.53
N ALA A 43 2.93 -3.13 5.89
CA ALA A 43 4.19 -2.93 6.61
C ALA A 43 4.21 -1.54 7.29
N PRO A 44 4.75 -1.39 8.51
CA PRO A 44 4.78 -0.10 9.21
C PRO A 44 5.95 0.80 8.73
N GLY A 45 6.14 0.92 7.41
CA GLY A 45 7.18 1.76 6.81
C GLY A 45 7.06 1.86 5.28
N ALA A 46 7.33 3.05 4.74
CA ALA A 46 7.12 3.35 3.31
C ALA A 46 8.16 2.70 2.37
N TYR A 47 9.26 2.20 2.92
CA TYR A 47 10.37 1.57 2.17
C TYR A 47 10.45 0.06 2.40
N GLU A 48 9.35 -0.54 2.87
CA GLU A 48 9.26 -1.96 3.15
C GLU A 48 8.57 -2.70 2.00
N ALA A 49 8.81 -4.01 1.94
CA ALA A 49 8.14 -4.89 1.01
C ALA A 49 7.02 -5.68 1.69
N LEU A 50 5.94 -5.91 0.97
CA LEU A 50 4.86 -6.81 1.35
C LEU A 50 5.19 -8.24 0.92
N PHE A 51 4.80 -9.19 1.77
CA PHE A 51 4.95 -10.62 1.55
C PHE A 51 3.57 -11.24 1.33
N VAL A 52 3.49 -12.14 0.36
CA VAL A 52 2.30 -12.96 0.10
C VAL A 52 2.62 -14.37 0.57
N GLY A 53 1.72 -14.95 1.37
CA GLY A 53 1.84 -16.31 1.88
C GLY A 53 0.83 -17.25 1.24
N ALA A 54 1.07 -18.56 1.29
CA ALA A 54 0.19 -19.59 0.70
C ALA A 54 -1.24 -19.65 1.32
N ALA A 55 -1.47 -18.96 2.43
CA ALA A 55 -2.80 -18.79 3.02
C ALA A 55 -3.66 -17.72 2.32
N HIS A 56 -3.08 -16.93 1.39
CA HIS A 56 -3.85 -16.00 0.56
C HIS A 56 -4.43 -16.75 -0.63
N ASP A 57 -5.60 -17.36 -0.41
CA ASP A 57 -6.42 -17.95 -1.46
C ASP A 57 -7.30 -16.89 -2.17
N ASP A 58 -7.98 -17.30 -3.23
CA ASP A 58 -8.81 -16.39 -4.05
C ASP A 58 -9.92 -15.72 -3.22
N ALA A 59 -10.56 -16.46 -2.31
CA ALA A 59 -11.61 -15.93 -1.46
C ALA A 59 -11.09 -14.85 -0.51
N LEU A 60 -9.92 -15.06 0.11
CA LEU A 60 -9.28 -14.05 0.95
C LEU A 60 -8.84 -12.83 0.12
N LEU A 61 -8.36 -13.03 -1.09
CA LEU A 61 -7.95 -11.94 -1.98
C LEU A 61 -9.14 -11.06 -2.41
N ASP A 62 -10.30 -11.64 -2.68
CA ASP A 62 -11.53 -10.91 -2.98
C ASP A 62 -12.02 -10.07 -1.78
N GLU A 63 -11.95 -10.64 -0.58
CA GLU A 63 -12.24 -9.91 0.66
C GLU A 63 -11.25 -8.77 0.89
N LEU A 64 -9.95 -9.03 0.70
CA LEU A 64 -8.89 -8.04 0.83
C LEU A 64 -9.11 -6.87 -0.14
N ALA A 65 -9.45 -7.16 -1.41
CA ALA A 65 -9.75 -6.14 -2.41
C ALA A 65 -10.91 -5.23 -1.99
N THR A 66 -11.98 -5.81 -1.42
CA THR A 66 -13.12 -5.05 -0.90
C THR A 66 -12.72 -4.11 0.24
N ARG A 67 -11.91 -4.59 1.19
CA ARG A 67 -11.41 -3.79 2.32
C ARG A 67 -10.47 -2.67 1.87
N VAL A 68 -9.60 -2.97 0.91
CA VAL A 68 -8.67 -2.00 0.29
C VAL A 68 -9.44 -0.89 -0.41
N ASP A 69 -10.47 -1.20 -1.21
CA ASP A 69 -11.31 -0.18 -1.86
C ASP A 69 -11.99 0.73 -0.83
N ALA A 70 -12.59 0.16 0.23
CA ALA A 70 -13.23 0.93 1.30
C ALA A 70 -12.23 1.87 2.01
N ALA A 71 -11.04 1.37 2.33
CA ALA A 71 -9.99 2.17 2.95
C ALA A 71 -9.57 3.35 2.07
N LEU A 72 -9.32 3.12 0.78
CA LEU A 72 -8.93 4.18 -0.15
C LEU A 72 -10.04 5.22 -0.35
N ARG A 73 -11.31 4.80 -0.43
CA ARG A 73 -12.45 5.73 -0.50
C ARG A 73 -12.55 6.63 0.71
N SER A 74 -12.24 6.12 1.91
CA SER A 74 -12.28 6.92 3.14
C SER A 74 -11.26 8.09 3.18
N LEU A 75 -10.25 8.06 2.29
CA LEU A 75 -9.26 9.14 2.17
C LEU A 75 -9.71 10.30 1.26
N SER A 76 -10.78 10.09 0.50
CA SER A 76 -11.33 11.02 -0.50
C SER A 76 -12.56 11.81 -0.03
N ALA A 77 -13.09 11.48 1.16
CA ALA A 77 -14.17 12.20 1.83
C ALA A 77 -13.60 13.21 2.83
#